data_AF-A0A6L5EJJ4-F1
#
_entry.id   AF-A0A6L5EJJ4-F1
#
_cell.length_a   1.000
_cell.length_b   1.000
_cell.length_c   1.000
_cell.angle_alpha   90.00
_cell.angle_beta   90.00
_cell.angle_gamma   90.00
#
_symmetry.space_group_name_H-M   'P 1'
#
loop_
_entity.id
_entity.type
_entity.pdbx_description
1 polymer ?
#
loop_
_entity_poly.entity_id
_entity_poly.type
_entity_poly.pdbx_seq_one_letter_code
_entity_poly.pdbx_strand_id
1 'polypeptide(L)' 'MPNLGVPELLIIAVLLVVLFGARRLPDAARSLGRSMRIFKSEVKEMHKDDEDPKPLTQNQPQAAPTQTTADYRDTL' A
#
# COMPACT_ATOMS: atom_id res chain seq x y z
N MET A 1 -18.39 18.40 -25.77
CA MET A 1 -18.57 17.87 -24.40
C MET A 1 -17.18 17.68 -23.81
N PRO A 2 -16.89 18.21 -22.61
CA PRO A 2 -15.57 18.03 -21.99
C PRO A 2 -15.34 16.52 -21.76
N ASN A 3 -14.38 15.96 -22.48
CA ASN A 3 -13.99 14.57 -22.34
C ASN A 3 -13.10 14.46 -21.11
N LEU A 4 -13.70 14.06 -19.98
CA LEU A 4 -13.00 13.68 -18.75
C LEU A 4 -12.23 12.39 -19.00
N GLY A 5 -11.14 12.51 -19.74
CA GLY A 5 -10.24 11.43 -20.07
C GLY A 5 -9.06 11.37 -19.10
N VAL A 6 -8.19 10.40 -19.37
CA VAL A 6 -6.91 10.22 -18.68
C VAL A 6 -6.11 11.53 -18.51
N PRO A 7 -6.08 12.48 -19.47
CA PRO A 7 -5.33 13.74 -19.31
C PRO A 7 -5.79 14.60 -18.13
N GLU A 8 -7.10 14.70 -17.87
CA GLU A 8 -7.64 15.53 -16.78
C GLU A 8 -7.26 14.93 -15.42
N LEU A 9 -7.35 13.60 -15.31
CA LEU A 9 -6.97 12.88 -14.09
C LEU A 9 -5.48 13.04 -13.79
N LEU A 10 -4.62 13.05 -14.82
CA LEU A 10 -3.19 13.32 -14.66
C LEU A 10 -2.94 14.74 -14.13
N ILE A 11 -3.66 15.75 -14.61
CA ILE A 11 -3.53 17.13 -14.12
C ILE A 11 -3.89 17.22 -12.63
N ILE A 12 -5.01 16.59 -12.23
CA ILE A 12 -5.44 16.53 -10.82
C ILE A 12 -4.40 15.78 -9.97
N ALA A 13 -3.89 14.65 -10.46
CA ALA A 13 -2.87 13.88 -9.76
C ALA A 13 -1.59 14.69 -9.56
N VAL A 14 -1.15 15.45 -10.57
CA VAL A 14 0.01 16.35 -10.45
C VAL A 14 -0.25 17.43 -9.40
N LEU A 15 -1.43 18.05 -9.38
CA LEU A 15 -1.80 19.02 -8.35
C LEU A 15 -1.75 18.41 -6.94
N LEU A 16 -2.33 17.22 -6.75
CA LEU A 16 -2.25 16.51 -5.47
C LEU A 16 -0.80 16.21 -5.07
N VAL A 17 0.05 15.81 -6.02
CA VAL A 17 1.48 15.58 -5.76
C VAL A 17 2.21 16.86 -5.38
N VAL A 18 1.87 18.01 -5.97
CA VAL A 18 2.47 19.30 -5.61
C VAL A 18 2.03 19.76 -4.22
N LEU A 19 0.74 19.60 -3.88
CA LEU A 19 0.19 20.03 -2.57
C LEU A 19 0.63 19.10 -1.43
N PHE A 20 0.53 17.79 -1.62
CA PHE A 20 0.80 16.79 -0.58
C PHE A 20 2.25 16.26 -0.62
N GLY A 21 2.94 16.41 -1.75
CA GLY A 21 4.28 15.88 -1.98
C GLY A 21 4.29 14.47 -2.58
N ALA A 22 5.26 14.20 -3.46
CA ALA A 22 5.42 12.93 -4.18
C ALA A 22 5.57 11.69 -3.28
N ARG A 23 5.97 11.87 -2.00
CA ARG A 23 6.10 10.77 -1.03
C ARG A 23 4.83 10.51 -0.22
N ARG A 24 3.93 11.48 -0.05
CA ARG A 24 2.75 11.35 0.83
C ARG A 24 1.59 10.66 0.14
N LEU A 25 1.38 10.92 -1.15
CA LEU A 25 0.33 10.27 -1.95
C LEU A 25 0.51 8.75 -2.02
N PRO A 26 1.68 8.20 -2.40
CA PRO A 26 1.87 6.74 -2.44
C PRO A 26 1.88 6.11 -1.04
N ASP A 27 2.33 6.83 -0.02
CA ASP A 27 2.34 6.32 1.36
C ASP A 27 0.91 6.20 1.92
N ALA A 28 0.09 7.23 1.73
CA ALA A 28 -1.34 7.20 2.06
C ALA A 28 -2.08 6.12 1.26
N ALA A 29 -1.82 6.00 -0.04
CA ALA A 29 -2.41 4.93 -0.86
C ALA A 29 -1.97 3.53 -0.37
N ARG A 30 -0.71 3.35 0.07
CA ARG A 30 -0.21 2.08 0.61
C ARG A 30 -0.79 1.74 1.98
N SER A 31 -1.00 2.71 2.87
CA SER A 31 -1.66 2.46 4.16
C SER A 31 -3.14 2.17 3.99
N LEU A 32 -3.85 2.98 3.19
CA LEU A 32 -5.25 2.77 2.83
C LEU A 32 -5.46 1.43 2.11
N GLY A 33 -4.57 1.07 1.18
CA GLY A 33 -4.63 -0.20 0.45
C GLY A 33 -4.47 -1.43 1.37
N ARG A 34 -3.62 -1.33 2.41
CA ARG A 34 -3.49 -2.38 3.43
C ARG A 34 -4.77 -2.52 4.24
N SER A 35 -5.34 -1.42 4.73
CA SER A 35 -6.61 -1.44 5.47
C SER A 35 -7.78 -1.94 4.61
N MET A 36 -7.85 -1.49 3.36
CA MET A 36 -8.90 -1.89 2.42
C MET A 36 -8.80 -3.37 2.04
N ARG A 37 -7.58 -3.95 1.98
CA ARG A 37 -7.40 -5.37 1.74
C ARG A 37 -7.96 -6.22 2.88
N ILE A 38 -7.70 -5.82 4.13
CA ILE A 38 -8.19 -6.51 5.33
C ILE A 38 -9.72 -6.41 5.41
N PHE A 39 -10.25 -5.19 5.25
CA PHE A 39 -11.70 -4.98 5.23
C PHE A 39 -12.37 -5.77 4.10
N LYS A 40 -11.78 -5.82 2.90
CA LYS A 40 -12.31 -6.59 1.78
C LYS A 40 -12.25 -8.09 2.02
N SER A 41 -11.24 -8.62 2.72
CA SER A 41 -11.22 -10.05 3.09
C SER A 41 -12.28 -10.37 4.13
N GLU A 42 -12.45 -9.55 5.17
CA GLU A 42 -13.47 -9.76 6.19
C GLU A 42 -14.88 -9.66 5.61
N VAL A 43 -15.17 -8.62 4.81
CA VAL A 43 -16.44 -8.48 4.11
C VAL A 43 -16.67 -9.65 3.15
N LYS A 44 -15.63 -10.12 2.46
CA LYS A 44 -15.74 -11.28 1.56
C LYS A 44 -16.01 -12.57 2.33
N GLU A 45 -15.45 -12.75 3.52
CA GLU A 45 -15.73 -13.91 4.37
C GLU A 45 -17.18 -13.88 4.89
N MET A 46 -17.67 -12.71 5.32
CA MET A 46 -19.09 -12.56 5.69
C MET A 46 -20.05 -12.87 4.54
N HIS A 47 -19.70 -12.50 3.30
CA HIS A 47 -20.49 -12.84 2.12
C HIS A 47 -20.28 -14.29 1.64
N LYS A 48 -19.23 -14.96 2.10
CA LYS A 48 -18.92 -16.35 1.77
C LYS A 48 -19.51 -17.34 2.78
N ASP A 49 -19.90 -16.92 3.97
CA ASP A 49 -20.61 -17.79 4.92
C ASP A 49 -22.00 -18.25 4.41
N ASP A 50 -22.49 -17.68 3.29
CA ASP A 50 -23.66 -18.17 2.55
C ASP A 50 -23.32 -19.24 1.45
N GLU A 51 -22.05 -19.46 1.09
CA GLU A 51 -21.62 -20.46 0.08
C GLU A 51 -20.26 -21.13 0.43
N ASP A 52 -20.27 -22.45 0.66
CA ASP A 52 -19.14 -23.32 1.09
C ASP A 52 -17.69 -23.04 0.55
N PRO A 53 -16.62 -23.46 1.26
CA PRO A 53 -15.34 -22.73 1.35
C PRO A 53 -14.12 -23.38 0.67
N LYS A 54 -13.13 -22.59 0.19
CA LYS A 54 -11.65 -22.84 0.30
C LYS A 54 -10.68 -21.76 -0.29
N PRO A 55 -9.33 -21.85 -0.11
CA PRO A 55 -8.51 -20.89 0.63
C PRO A 55 -7.63 -19.99 -0.26
N LEU A 56 -7.14 -18.86 0.26
CA LEU A 56 -6.02 -18.14 -0.38
C LEU A 56 -4.97 -17.73 0.66
N THR A 57 -3.96 -18.60 0.76
CA THR A 57 -2.66 -18.37 1.40
C THR A 57 -1.91 -17.21 0.71
N GLN A 58 -1.57 -16.19 1.51
CA GLN A 58 -0.28 -15.47 1.57
C GLN A 58 0.17 -14.56 0.40
N ASN A 59 0.63 -13.34 0.75
CA ASN A 59 2.01 -12.90 0.50
C ASN A 59 2.27 -11.47 1.03
N GLN A 60 3.05 -11.42 2.12
CA GLN A 60 3.86 -10.29 2.57
C GLN A 60 5.10 -10.18 1.68
N PRO A 61 5.56 -8.97 1.33
CA PRO A 61 6.96 -8.74 1.01
C PRO A 61 7.73 -8.45 2.30
N GLN A 62 8.59 -9.40 2.70
CA GLN A 62 9.71 -9.14 3.59
C GLN A 62 10.72 -8.22 2.88
N ALA A 63 11.10 -7.12 3.51
CA ALA A 63 12.31 -6.35 3.21
C ALA A 63 13.15 -6.28 4.49
N ALA A 64 14.42 -6.67 4.35
CA ALA A 64 15.34 -7.18 5.38
C ALA A 64 15.85 -6.16 6.42
N PRO A 65 16.27 -6.61 7.62
CA PRO A 65 17.39 -6.03 8.34
C PRO A 65 18.67 -6.77 7.91
N THR A 66 19.40 -6.25 6.92
CA THR A 66 20.79 -6.64 6.69
C THR A 66 21.66 -6.02 7.78
N GLN A 67 22.28 -6.90 8.55
CA GLN A 67 23.26 -6.62 9.59
C GLN A 67 24.56 -6.09 8.95
N THR A 68 25.12 -5.01 9.49
CA THR A 68 26.56 -4.72 9.41
C THR A 68 27.09 -4.58 10.82
N THR A 69 27.68 -5.68 11.27
CA THR A 69 28.71 -5.76 12.29
C THR A 69 29.99 -5.12 11.76
N ALA A 70 30.55 -4.18 12.50
CA ALA A 70 31.89 -3.56 12.42
C ALA A 70 31.65 -2.12 12.86
N ASP A 71 32.21 -1.62 13.94
CA ASP A 71 33.62 -1.29 14.12
C ASP A 71 33.54 -0.40 15.36
N TYR A 72 34.07 -0.72 16.54
CA TYR A 72 35.46 -0.47 16.89
C TYR A 72 35.44 -0.47 18.44
N ARG A 73 35.73 -1.60 19.09
CA ARG A 73 36.92 -1.76 19.96
C ARG A 73 37.90 -0.58 19.85
N ASP A 74 38.37 -0.06 20.97
CA ASP A 74 39.21 1.15 21.14
C ASP A 74 38.35 2.42 21.26
N THR A 75 38.24 3.06 22.41
CA THR A 75 39.38 3.71 23.08
C THR A 75 39.20 3.69 24.59
N LEU A 76 40.28 3.27 25.25
CA LEU A 76 40.58 3.25 26.69
C LEU A 76 39.81 4.24 27.58
#